data_AF-A0A1Q2D5W8-F1
#
_entry.id   AF-A0A1Q2D5W8-F1
#
_cell.length_a   1.000
_cell.length_b   1.000
_cell.length_c   1.000
_cell.angle_alpha   90.00
_cell.angle_beta   90.00
_cell.angle_gamma   90.00
#
_symmetry.space_group_name_H-M   'P 1'
#
loop_
_entity.id
_entity.type
_entity.pdbx_description
1 polymer ?
#
loop_
_entity_poly.entity_id
_entity_poly.type
_entity_poly.pdbx_seq_one_letter_code
_entity_poly.pdbx_strand_id
1 'polypeptide(L)'
;MSKKNKKQQSKVNEFTDNESVMPSGLPNDWAVIISSFCLIVAGYLFSNDDIYGGFSIACYVLAILIGGVAPLKTAWMGLRLKKLNVAQLIVVVVVVLVVMKQLLASSLLLFMMTLSVFFRTHRHKKNQTN
;
A
#
# COMPACT_ATOMS: atom_id res chain seq x y z
N MET A 1 12.88 -56.71 11.36
CA MET A 1 12.60 -55.59 10.43
C MET A 1 12.91 -54.28 11.15
N SER A 2 14.01 -53.61 10.79
CA SER A 2 14.47 -52.38 11.45
C SER A 2 15.17 -51.45 10.45
N LYS A 3 15.03 -50.14 10.73
CA LYS A 3 15.79 -48.95 10.28
C LYS A 3 15.23 -48.08 9.14
N LYS A 4 14.58 -46.99 9.58
CA LYS A 4 14.84 -45.55 9.30
C LYS A 4 15.77 -45.18 8.12
N ASN A 5 15.31 -44.28 7.24
CA ASN A 5 15.90 -42.96 6.88
C ASN A 5 15.12 -42.35 5.69
N LYS A 6 14.43 -41.21 5.83
CA LYS A 6 14.88 -39.81 5.71
C LYS A 6 15.41 -39.40 4.32
N LYS A 7 14.68 -38.45 3.73
CA LYS A 7 15.06 -37.37 2.80
C LYS A 7 15.51 -37.78 1.38
N GLN A 8 14.87 -37.21 0.37
CA GLN A 8 15.39 -36.13 -0.49
C GLN A 8 14.57 -36.04 -1.79
N GLN A 9 14.24 -34.81 -2.20
CA GLN A 9 14.35 -34.25 -3.57
C GLN A 9 13.77 -35.09 -4.73
N SER A 10 13.02 -34.59 -5.69
CA SER A 10 12.94 -33.29 -6.35
C SER A 10 12.20 -33.57 -7.68
N LYS A 11 11.74 -32.50 -8.35
CA LYS A 11 11.19 -32.43 -9.71
C LYS A 11 9.70 -32.76 -9.90
N VAL A 12 8.88 -32.01 -10.64
CA VAL A 12 9.08 -30.84 -11.53
C VAL A 12 7.68 -30.36 -11.97
N ASN A 13 7.60 -29.13 -12.50
CA ASN A 13 6.49 -28.42 -13.17
C ASN A 13 5.83 -27.34 -12.29
N GLU A 14 6.46 -26.17 -12.10
CA GLU A 14 6.64 -25.08 -13.11
C GLU A 14 5.34 -24.69 -13.81
N PHE A 15 4.57 -23.83 -13.16
CA PHE A 15 3.99 -22.63 -13.77
C PHE A 15 4.18 -21.49 -12.74
N THR A 16 5.45 -21.21 -12.49
CA THR A 16 5.86 -19.93 -11.92
C THR A 16 5.70 -18.93 -13.04
N ASP A 17 4.51 -18.31 -13.14
CA ASP A 17 4.38 -17.09 -13.91
C ASP A 17 5.34 -16.09 -13.28
N ASN A 18 6.46 -15.93 -13.98
CA ASN A 18 7.46 -14.90 -13.80
C ASN A 18 6.81 -13.53 -14.04
N GLU A 19 5.91 -13.09 -13.16
CA GLU A 19 5.91 -11.69 -12.80
C GLU A 19 7.16 -11.51 -11.94
N SER A 20 8.27 -11.29 -12.65
CA SER A 20 9.37 -10.46 -12.21
C SER A 20 8.77 -9.16 -11.69
N VAL A 21 8.26 -9.19 -10.46
CA VAL A 21 8.15 -8.02 -9.61
C VAL A 21 9.60 -7.68 -9.35
N MET A 22 10.21 -6.95 -10.29
CA MET A 22 11.45 -6.24 -10.05
C MET A 22 11.29 -5.64 -8.66
N PRO A 23 12.13 -5.99 -7.67
CA PRO A 23 12.13 -5.33 -6.39
C PRO A 23 12.81 -3.99 -6.60
N SER A 24 12.18 -3.16 -7.42
CA SER A 24 12.48 -1.76 -7.53
C SER A 24 11.99 -1.13 -6.25
N GLY A 25 12.81 -1.25 -5.21
CA GLY A 25 13.00 -0.15 -4.27
C GLY A 25 13.59 1.01 -5.07
N LEU A 26 12.80 1.53 -6.02
CA LEU A 26 13.07 2.77 -6.72
C LEU A 26 13.09 3.84 -5.61
N PRO A 27 13.96 4.86 -5.71
CA PRO A 27 13.87 6.05 -4.86
C PRO A 27 12.45 6.65 -4.79
N ASN A 28 11.63 6.33 -5.79
CA ASN A 28 10.22 6.69 -5.88
C ASN A 28 9.35 6.17 -4.71
N ASP A 29 9.55 4.95 -4.19
CA ASP A 29 8.70 4.43 -3.10
C ASP A 29 8.94 5.19 -1.79
N TRP A 30 10.19 5.50 -1.50
CA TRP A 30 10.57 6.37 -0.38
C TRP A 30 10.06 7.80 -0.59
N ALA A 31 10.18 8.33 -1.81
CA ALA A 31 9.67 9.66 -2.15
C ALA A 31 8.15 9.75 -1.95
N VAL A 32 7.39 8.71 -2.33
CA VAL A 32 5.94 8.63 -2.13
C VAL A 32 5.58 8.61 -0.64
N ILE A 33 6.30 7.84 0.18
CA ILE A 33 6.05 7.78 1.63
C ILE A 33 6.37 9.14 2.28
N ILE A 34 7.55 9.70 2.00
CA ILE A 34 7.99 10.96 2.61
C ILE A 34 7.09 12.11 2.16
N SER A 35 6.76 12.20 0.86
CA SER A 35 5.85 13.24 0.35
C SER A 35 4.44 13.12 0.94
N SER A 36 3.88 11.91 1.01
CA SER A 36 2.57 11.69 1.62
C SER A 36 2.57 12.06 3.10
N PHE A 37 3.63 11.72 3.83
CA PHE A 37 3.78 12.08 5.23
C PHE A 37 3.87 13.60 5.42
N CYS A 38 4.72 14.29 4.63
CA CYS A 38 4.84 15.74 4.67
C CYS A 38 3.50 16.43 4.36
N LEU A 39 2.73 15.93 3.39
CA LEU A 39 1.41 16.48 3.05
C LEU A 39 0.40 16.28 4.18
N ILE A 40 0.39 15.12 4.84
CA ILE A 40 -0.51 14.86 5.98
C ILE A 40 -0.16 15.78 7.15
N VAL A 41 1.13 15.94 7.46
CA VAL A 41 1.61 16.81 8.54
C VAL A 41 1.33 18.27 8.23
N ALA A 42 1.63 18.74 7.01
CA ALA A 42 1.29 20.09 6.57
C ALA A 42 -0.22 20.33 6.66
N GLY A 43 -1.02 19.40 6.14
CA GLY A 43 -2.48 19.47 6.24
C GLY A 43 -2.95 19.59 7.70
N TYR A 44 -2.35 18.82 8.61
CA TYR A 44 -2.70 18.86 10.03
C TYR A 44 -2.31 20.18 10.71
N LEU A 45 -1.10 20.68 10.45
CA LEU A 45 -0.65 21.95 11.03
C LEU A 45 -1.51 23.12 10.57
N PHE A 46 -1.80 23.19 9.27
CA PHE A 46 -2.64 24.25 8.69
C PHE A 46 -4.14 24.05 8.90
N SER A 47 -4.58 22.91 9.43
CA SER A 47 -6.00 22.67 9.75
C SER A 47 -6.48 23.47 10.96
N ASN A 48 -5.58 23.94 11.81
CA ASN A 48 -5.92 24.69 13.02
C ASN A 48 -6.03 26.20 12.78
N ASP A 49 -5.56 26.70 11.63
CA ASP A 49 -5.65 28.11 11.26
C ASP A 49 -6.83 28.33 10.31
N ASP A 50 -7.81 29.15 10.72
CA ASP A 50 -9.01 29.45 9.92
C ASP A 50 -8.68 30.04 8.53
N ILE A 51 -7.53 30.71 8.40
CA ILE A 51 -7.08 31.34 7.15
C ILE A 51 -6.57 30.29 6.14
N TYR A 52 -6.05 29.16 6.61
CA TYR A 52 -5.40 28.14 5.78
C TYR A 52 -6.20 26.84 5.63
N GLY A 53 -7.46 26.82 6.05
CA GLY A 53 -8.33 25.64 5.94
C GLY A 53 -8.43 25.08 4.51
N GLY A 54 -8.46 25.94 3.49
CA GLY A 54 -8.46 25.50 2.08
C GLY A 54 -7.16 24.82 1.65
N PHE A 55 -6.01 25.29 2.16
CA PHE A 55 -4.71 24.68 1.91
C PHE A 55 -4.59 23.32 2.60
N SER A 56 -5.09 23.21 3.84
CA SER A 56 -5.14 21.95 4.58
C SER A 56 -5.93 20.87 3.83
N ILE A 57 -7.12 21.22 3.32
CA ILE A 57 -7.95 20.32 2.51
C ILE A 57 -7.19 19.88 1.26
N ALA A 58 -6.55 20.81 0.54
CA ALA A 58 -5.79 20.50 -0.66
C ALA A 58 -4.64 19.51 -0.36
N CYS A 59 -3.93 19.69 0.75
CA CYS A 59 -2.88 18.76 1.18
C CYS A 59 -3.42 17.34 1.44
N TYR A 60 -4.54 17.20 2.14
CA TYR A 60 -5.15 15.89 2.37
C TYR A 60 -5.63 15.23 1.08
N VAL A 61 -6.25 16.00 0.18
CA VAL A 61 -6.70 15.48 -1.12
C VAL A 61 -5.50 15.01 -1.95
N LEU A 62 -4.40 15.77 -2.00
CA LEU A 62 -3.18 15.32 -2.67
C LEU A 62 -2.62 14.04 -2.05
N ALA A 63 -2.57 13.95 -0.72
CA ALA A 63 -2.11 12.75 -0.03
C ALA A 63 -2.98 11.53 -0.35
N ILE A 64 -4.29 11.70 -0.43
CA ILE A 64 -5.24 10.65 -0.83
C ILE A 64 -5.02 10.23 -2.28
N LEU A 65 -4.81 11.18 -3.20
CA LEU A 65 -4.56 10.86 -4.61
C LEU A 65 -3.26 10.09 -4.78
N ILE A 66 -2.16 10.53 -4.15
CA ILE A 66 -0.85 9.89 -4.24
C ILE A 66 -0.89 8.50 -3.59
N GLY A 67 -1.41 8.38 -2.36
CA GLY A 67 -1.50 7.11 -1.64
C GLY A 67 -2.56 6.15 -2.18
N GLY A 68 -3.58 6.68 -2.87
CA GLY A 68 -4.73 5.93 -3.36
C GLY A 68 -4.50 5.18 -4.68
N VAL A 69 -3.50 5.57 -5.48
CA VAL A 69 -3.27 4.97 -6.82
C VAL A 69 -3.03 3.47 -6.74
N ALA A 70 -2.14 3.03 -5.85
CA ALA A 70 -1.77 1.63 -5.70
C ALA A 70 -2.94 0.72 -5.23
N PRO A 71 -3.65 1.05 -4.14
CA PRO A 71 -4.80 0.25 -3.71
C PRO A 71 -5.95 0.29 -4.72
N LEU A 72 -6.17 1.43 -5.38
CA LEU A 72 -7.20 1.53 -6.43
C LEU A 72 -6.91 0.62 -7.62
N LYS A 73 -5.65 0.59 -8.11
CA LYS A 73 -5.23 -0.33 -9.18
C LYS A 73 -5.43 -1.79 -8.77
N THR A 74 -5.04 -2.14 -7.54
CA THR A 74 -5.20 -3.49 -6.99
C THR A 74 -6.66 -3.88 -6.85
N ALA A 75 -7.51 -2.96 -6.37
CA ALA A 75 -8.93 -3.16 -6.22
C ALA A 75 -9.64 -3.37 -7.58
N TRP A 76 -9.26 -2.57 -8.58
CA TRP A 76 -9.78 -2.68 -9.94
C TRP A 76 -9.42 -4.01 -10.60
N MET A 77 -8.17 -4.45 -10.45
CA MET A 77 -7.72 -5.74 -10.97
C MET A 77 -8.41 -6.91 -10.27
N GLY A 78 -8.58 -6.84 -8.94
CA GLY A 78 -9.35 -7.84 -8.18
C GLY A 78 -10.81 -7.92 -8.62
N LEU A 79 -11.42 -6.80 -9.02
CA LEU A 79 -12.80 -6.75 -9.46
C LEU A 79 -12.98 -7.46 -10.82
N ARG A 80 -12.03 -7.24 -11.74
CA ARG A 80 -11.96 -7.97 -13.01
C ARG A 80 -11.81 -9.47 -12.82
N LEU A 81 -11.06 -9.89 -11.80
CA LEU A 81 -10.83 -11.29 -11.46
C LEU A 81 -11.95 -11.91 -10.59
N LYS A 82 -13.02 -11.16 -10.28
CA LYS A 82 -14.14 -11.57 -9.38
C LYS A 82 -13.67 -12.11 -8.03
N LYS A 83 -12.50 -11.68 -7.55
CA LYS A 83 -11.97 -12.05 -6.24
C LYS A 83 -12.06 -10.86 -5.30
N LEU A 84 -12.79 -11.04 -4.20
CA LEU A 84 -12.86 -10.05 -3.13
C LEU A 84 -11.53 -9.99 -2.39
N ASN A 85 -10.89 -8.82 -2.40
CA ASN A 85 -9.61 -8.59 -1.75
C ASN A 85 -9.73 -7.49 -0.70
N VAL A 86 -8.89 -7.56 0.35
CA VAL A 86 -8.81 -6.54 1.41
C VAL A 86 -8.58 -5.13 0.85
N ALA A 87 -7.87 -5.01 -0.27
CA ALA A 87 -7.65 -3.73 -0.95
C ALA A 87 -8.96 -3.08 -1.42
N GLN A 88 -9.94 -3.86 -1.89
CA GLN A 88 -11.24 -3.35 -2.31
C GLN A 88 -12.04 -2.82 -1.12
N LEU A 89 -12.04 -3.56 0.00
CA LEU A 89 -12.68 -3.12 1.23
C LEU A 89 -12.09 -1.78 1.69
N ILE A 90 -10.76 -1.66 1.69
CA ILE A 90 -10.08 -0.42 2.06
C ILE A 90 -10.47 0.74 1.13
N VAL A 91 -10.46 0.53 -0.19
CA VAL A 91 -10.87 1.57 -1.15
C VAL A 91 -12.32 2.02 -0.90
N VAL A 92 -13.24 1.09 -0.63
CA VAL A 92 -14.63 1.44 -0.30
C VAL A 92 -14.70 2.26 1.00
N VAL A 93 -14.00 1.85 2.05
CA VAL A 93 -13.95 2.59 3.32
C VAL A 93 -13.39 4.00 3.10
N VAL A 94 -12.31 4.14 2.32
CA VAL A 94 -11.73 5.44 1.99
C VAL A 94 -12.73 6.31 1.24
N VAL A 95 -13.46 5.78 0.26
CA VAL A 95 -14.49 6.52 -0.47
C VAL A 95 -15.58 7.01 0.48
N VAL A 96 -16.05 6.15 1.40
CA VAL A 96 -17.05 6.54 2.41
C VAL A 96 -16.51 7.67 3.30
N LEU A 97 -15.28 7.54 3.80
CA LEU A 97 -14.66 8.56 4.66
C LEU A 97 -14.49 9.91 3.93
N VAL A 98 -14.13 9.88 2.64
CA VAL A 98 -14.05 11.09 1.80
C VAL A 98 -15.42 11.77 1.65
N VAL A 99 -16.49 10.99 1.40
CA VAL A 99 -17.86 11.52 1.30
C VAL A 99 -18.33 12.11 2.63
N MET A 100 -17.95 11.51 3.75
CA MET A 100 -18.20 12.04 5.10
C MET A 100 -17.28 13.21 5.48
N LYS A 101 -16.46 13.72 4.55
CA LYS A 101 -15.48 14.80 4.75
C LYS A 101 -14.40 14.48 5.80
N GLN A 102 -14.21 13.22 6.16
CA GLN A 102 -13.14 12.76 7.06
C GLN A 102 -11.83 12.57 6.28
N LEU A 103 -11.31 13.67 5.73
CA LEU A 103 -10.13 13.66 4.86
C LEU A 103 -8.84 13.23 5.60
N LEU A 104 -8.67 13.67 6.85
CA LEU A 104 -7.55 13.26 7.69
C LEU A 104 -7.55 11.73 7.89
N ALA A 105 -8.68 11.15 8.31
CA ALA A 105 -8.79 9.71 8.53
C ALA A 105 -8.57 8.91 7.23
N SER A 106 -9.11 9.39 6.11
CA SER A 106 -8.91 8.80 4.79
C SER A 106 -7.43 8.76 4.39
N SER A 107 -6.74 9.90 4.53
CA SER A 107 -5.32 10.04 4.19
C SER A 107 -4.42 9.19 5.09
N LEU A 108 -4.69 9.14 6.40
CA LEU A 108 -3.96 8.30 7.35
C LEU A 108 -4.13 6.81 7.06
N LEU A 109 -5.36 6.38 6.74
CA LEU A 109 -5.63 4.97 6.45
C LEU A 109 -4.89 4.50 5.19
N LEU A 110 -4.90 5.32 4.13
CA LEU A 110 -4.11 5.06 2.92
C LEU A 110 -2.60 5.06 3.22
N PHE A 111 -2.11 6.01 4.02
CA PHE A 111 -0.70 6.07 4.41
C PHE A 111 -0.24 4.82 5.16
N MET A 112 -1.03 4.34 6.13
CA MET A 112 -0.73 3.12 6.88
C MET A 112 -0.72 1.87 5.99
N MET A 113 -1.62 1.81 5.00
CA MET A 113 -1.62 0.74 4.01
C MET A 113 -0.34 0.76 3.16
N THR A 114 0.06 1.94 2.68
CA THR A 114 1.30 2.13 1.91
C THR A 114 2.53 1.72 2.72
N LEU A 115 2.60 2.11 4.00
CA LEU A 115 3.65 1.66 4.92
C LEU A 115 3.67 0.14 5.08
N SER A 116 2.51 -0.49 5.24
CA SER A 116 2.41 -1.96 5.39
C SER A 116 2.95 -2.70 4.17
N VAL A 117 2.57 -2.24 2.97
CA VAL A 117 3.07 -2.79 1.70
C VAL A 117 4.58 -2.59 1.61
N PHE A 118 5.06 -1.40 1.92
CA PHE A 118 6.48 -1.07 1.90
C PHE A 118 7.31 -1.96 2.82
N PHE A 119 6.89 -2.14 4.07
CA PHE A 119 7.56 -3.03 5.03
C PHE A 119 7.55 -4.48 4.56
N ARG A 120 6.44 -4.94 3.96
CA ARG A 120 6.33 -6.31 3.43
C ARG A 120 7.31 -6.55 2.28
N THR A 121 7.42 -5.59 1.36
CA THR A 121 8.38 -5.63 0.25
C THR A 121 9.83 -5.65 0.74
N HIS A 122 10.18 -4.79 1.70
CA HIS A 122 11.53 -4.75 2.28
C HIS A 122 11.89 -6.01 3.08
N ARG A 123 10.93 -6.59 3.81
CA ARG A 123 11.15 -7.81 4.58
C ARG A 123 11.38 -9.03 3.67
N HIS A 124 10.69 -9.11 2.54
CA HIS A 124 10.93 -10.16 1.54
C HIS A 124 12.30 -10.03 0.88
N LYS A 125 12.75 -8.80 0.58
CA LYS A 125 14.07 -8.56 -0.01
C LYS A 125 15.22 -8.98 0.91
N LYS A 126 15.07 -8.78 2.23
CA LYS A 126 16.08 -9.19 3.23
C LYS A 126 16.20 -10.72 3.40
N ASN A 127 15.12 -11.46 3.13
CA ASN A 127 15.10 -12.92 3.27
C ASN A 127 15.59 -13.69 2.03
N GLN A 128 15.88 -13.01 0.91
CA GLN A 128 16.40 -13.63 -0.31
C GLN A 128 17.92 -13.47 -0.49
N THR A 129 18.60 -12.76 0.42
CA THR A 129 20.04 -12.49 0.36
C THR A 129 20.87 -13.21 1.45
N ASN A 130 20.28 -14.18 2.15
CA ASN A 130 20.97 -15.10 3.07
C ASN A 130 20.73 -16.54 2.62
#